data_AF-A0A1B8RX48-F1
#
_entry.id   AF-A0A1B8RX48-F1
#
_cell.length_a   1.000
_cell.length_b   1.000
_cell.length_c   1.000
_cell.angle_alpha   90.00
_cell.angle_beta   90.00
_cell.angle_gamma   90.00
#
_symmetry.space_group_name_H-M   'P 1'
#
loop_
_entity.id
_entity.type
_entity.pdbx_description
1 polymer ?
#
loop_
_entity_poly.entity_id
_entity_poly.type
_entity_poly.pdbx_seq_one_letter_code
_entity_poly.pdbx_strand_id
1 'polypeptide(L)'
;MNKFLAVLTCTAACALASASYAEDPPMGFFVTSVGLGDGGNLGGLEGADAHCASLAEAAGAAGRTWRAYLSTQEEGKRGISARSRIGTGPWYNANGELIAVDLDQLHIMPNLYLRTAVDENGNRIKGRGDDVNEHDILTGTQEDGTSYFPWQEGDKTCSNWTSNGEGSATVGHHDRHGGGNTSWNAAHNSRGCSADDLRGTGGNGYFYCFAAD
;
A
#
# COMPACT_ATOMS: atom_id res chain seq x y z
N MET A 1 60.52 -61.56 11.46
CA MET A 1 59.37 -60.87 12.11
C MET A 1 59.22 -59.51 11.44
N ASN A 2 58.46 -59.42 10.34
CA ASN A 2 58.23 -58.16 9.63
C ASN A 2 56.92 -57.55 10.14
N LYS A 3 57.00 -56.42 10.84
CA LYS A 3 55.84 -55.64 11.25
C LYS A 3 55.53 -54.62 10.16
N PHE A 4 54.45 -54.86 9.41
CA PHE A 4 53.87 -53.85 8.52
C PHE A 4 53.09 -52.83 9.35
N LEU A 5 53.48 -51.56 9.25
CA LEU A 5 52.78 -50.43 9.86
C LEU A 5 51.73 -49.94 8.84
N ALA A 6 50.45 -50.14 9.14
CA ALA A 6 49.35 -49.59 8.35
C ALA A 6 49.13 -48.12 8.77
N VAL A 7 49.38 -47.19 7.86
CA VAL A 7 49.07 -45.77 8.05
C VAL A 7 47.62 -45.54 7.60
N LEU A 8 46.74 -45.23 8.55
CA LEU A 8 45.34 -44.89 8.30
C LEU A 8 45.25 -43.36 8.09
N THR A 9 45.19 -42.91 6.83
CA THR A 9 44.89 -41.52 6.50
C THR A 9 43.40 -41.25 6.65
N CYS A 10 43.04 -40.45 7.66
CA CYS A 10 41.68 -40.01 7.91
C CYS A 10 41.41 -38.73 7.08
N THR A 11 40.74 -38.86 5.95
CA THR A 11 40.32 -37.72 5.11
C THR A 11 39.06 -37.10 5.72
N ALA A 12 39.21 -35.98 6.43
CA ALA A 12 38.08 -35.20 6.93
C ALA A 12 37.40 -34.46 5.76
N ALA A 13 36.27 -34.97 5.28
CA ALA A 13 35.41 -34.27 4.33
C ALA A 13 34.65 -33.15 5.07
N CYS A 14 35.09 -31.90 4.92
CA CYS A 14 34.32 -30.73 5.33
C CYS A 14 33.06 -30.63 4.44
N ALA A 15 31.93 -31.10 4.94
CA ALA A 15 30.63 -30.80 4.36
C ALA A 15 30.36 -29.30 4.54
N LEU A 16 30.48 -28.53 3.45
CA LEU A 16 29.99 -27.16 3.40
C LEU A 16 28.46 -27.24 3.47
N ALA A 17 27.91 -27.03 4.67
CA ALA A 17 26.49 -26.82 4.83
C ALA A 17 26.15 -25.46 4.21
N SER A 18 25.56 -25.47 3.01
CA SER A 18 24.97 -24.28 2.41
C SER A 18 23.83 -23.82 3.31
N ALA A 19 24.03 -22.76 4.09
CA ALA A 19 22.94 -22.06 4.73
C ALA A 19 22.03 -21.51 3.63
N SER A 20 20.86 -22.13 3.43
CA SER A 20 19.80 -21.54 2.62
C SER A 20 19.26 -20.33 3.38
N TYR A 21 19.72 -19.13 3.01
CA TYR A 21 19.00 -17.91 3.38
C TYR A 21 17.63 -17.99 2.69
N ALA A 22 16.55 -17.93 3.46
CA ALA A 22 15.24 -17.72 2.88
C ALA A 22 15.28 -16.35 2.18
N GLU A 23 14.91 -16.29 0.90
CA GLU A 23 14.71 -14.99 0.24
C GLU A 23 13.61 -14.24 0.98
N ASP A 24 13.83 -12.94 1.19
CA ASP A 24 12.80 -12.07 1.73
C ASP A 24 11.57 -12.12 0.81
N PRO A 25 10.35 -12.12 1.39
CA PRO A 25 9.13 -12.19 0.58
C PRO A 25 9.06 -10.97 -0.36
N PRO A 26 8.63 -11.14 -1.62
CA PRO A 26 8.61 -10.05 -2.58
C PRO A 26 7.63 -8.95 -2.12
N MET A 27 8.07 -7.68 -2.19
CA MET A 27 7.25 -6.52 -1.85
C MET A 27 5.95 -6.53 -2.67
N GLY A 28 4.82 -6.53 -1.97
CA GLY A 28 3.48 -6.50 -2.55
C GLY A 28 2.62 -5.35 -2.05
N PHE A 29 3.12 -4.50 -1.17
CA PHE A 29 2.42 -3.34 -0.65
C PHE A 29 3.37 -2.18 -0.38
N PHE A 30 2.93 -0.95 -0.64
CA PHE A 30 3.55 0.26 -0.13
C PHE A 30 2.57 1.43 -0.13
N VAL A 31 2.90 2.49 0.61
CA VAL A 31 2.31 3.83 0.46
C VAL A 31 3.16 4.60 -0.53
N THR A 32 2.58 5.29 -1.51
CA THR A 32 3.39 6.11 -2.43
C THR A 32 4.29 7.11 -1.68
N SER A 33 5.60 7.11 -1.93
CA SER A 33 6.52 8.13 -1.37
C SER A 33 6.19 9.56 -1.83
N VAL A 34 5.57 9.67 -3.00
CA VAL A 34 5.17 10.93 -3.63
C VAL A 34 3.85 10.73 -4.38
N GLY A 35 2.93 11.68 -4.28
CA GLY A 35 1.71 11.70 -5.11
C GLY A 35 2.00 12.18 -6.54
N LEU A 36 0.98 12.26 -7.39
CA LEU A 36 1.14 12.80 -8.76
C LEU A 36 1.33 14.33 -8.80
N GLY A 37 1.11 15.02 -7.67
CA GLY A 37 1.28 16.47 -7.56
C GLY A 37 0.06 17.29 -7.99
N ASP A 38 -0.95 16.67 -8.62
CA ASP A 38 -2.19 17.31 -9.07
C ASP A 38 -3.39 17.03 -8.16
N GLY A 39 -3.16 17.01 -6.84
CA GLY A 39 -4.21 16.73 -5.86
C GLY A 39 -4.86 15.35 -6.06
N GLY A 40 -6.19 15.31 -6.12
CA GLY A 40 -6.99 14.13 -6.37
C GLY A 40 -7.12 13.75 -7.85
N ASN A 41 -6.58 14.54 -8.78
CA ASN A 41 -6.53 14.18 -10.19
C ASN A 41 -5.34 13.26 -10.43
N LEU A 42 -5.61 11.95 -10.41
CA LEU A 42 -4.61 10.91 -10.61
C LEU A 42 -4.59 10.39 -12.06
N GLY A 43 -5.36 11.01 -12.96
CA GLY A 43 -5.61 10.48 -14.31
C GLY A 43 -6.55 9.26 -14.29
N GLY A 44 -7.48 9.21 -13.34
CA GLY A 44 -8.32 8.06 -13.09
C GLY A 44 -7.56 6.89 -12.46
N LEU A 45 -8.22 5.72 -12.41
CA LEU A 45 -7.60 4.51 -11.88
C LEU A 45 -6.38 4.06 -12.70
N GLU A 46 -6.40 4.27 -14.01
CA GLU A 46 -5.28 3.89 -14.89
C GLU A 46 -4.02 4.72 -14.61
N GLY A 47 -4.17 6.04 -14.42
CA GLY A 47 -3.03 6.89 -14.06
C GLY A 47 -2.50 6.59 -12.65
N ALA A 48 -3.38 6.30 -11.69
CA ALA A 48 -2.97 5.88 -10.34
C ALA A 48 -2.23 4.53 -10.36
N ASP A 49 -2.72 3.55 -11.12
CA ASP A 49 -2.06 2.25 -11.31
C ASP A 49 -0.69 2.40 -11.98
N ALA A 50 -0.59 3.24 -13.01
CA ALA A 50 0.68 3.52 -13.68
C ALA A 50 1.71 4.16 -12.74
N HIS A 51 1.26 5.05 -11.85
CA HIS A 51 2.12 5.64 -10.83
C HIS A 51 2.63 4.60 -9.83
N CYS A 52 1.75 3.72 -9.34
CA CYS A 52 2.16 2.58 -8.51
C CYS A 52 3.21 1.71 -9.21
N ALA A 53 2.98 1.35 -10.47
CA ALA A 53 3.93 0.54 -11.23
C ALA A 53 5.29 1.24 -11.39
N SER A 54 5.28 2.54 -11.69
CA SER A 54 6.50 3.33 -11.86
C SER A 54 7.34 3.42 -10.57
N LEU A 55 6.69 3.64 -9.42
CA LEU A 55 7.38 3.70 -8.12
C LEU A 55 7.94 2.32 -7.74
N ALA A 56 7.15 1.27 -7.92
CA ALA A 56 7.59 -0.09 -7.63
C ALA A 56 8.76 -0.53 -8.50
N GLU A 57 8.74 -0.20 -9.79
CA GLU A 57 9.86 -0.47 -10.71
C GLU A 57 11.14 0.26 -10.26
N ALA A 58 11.03 1.54 -9.90
CA ALA A 58 12.16 2.32 -9.39
C ALA A 58 12.75 1.73 -8.09
N ALA A 59 11.92 1.11 -7.25
CA ALA A 59 12.32 0.42 -6.03
C ALA A 59 12.80 -1.04 -6.25
N GLY A 60 12.83 -1.52 -7.50
CA GLY A 60 13.30 -2.87 -7.83
C GLY A 60 12.24 -3.98 -7.76
N ALA A 61 10.96 -3.64 -7.60
CA ALA A 61 9.83 -4.58 -7.63
C ALA A 61 9.07 -4.56 -8.97
N ALA A 62 9.84 -4.61 -10.08
CA ALA A 62 9.33 -4.67 -11.43
C ALA A 62 8.70 -6.04 -11.77
N GLY A 63 7.94 -6.09 -12.87
CA GLY A 63 7.38 -7.35 -13.40
C GLY A 63 6.12 -7.87 -12.69
N ARG A 64 5.59 -7.12 -11.71
CA ARG A 64 4.31 -7.40 -11.06
C ARG A 64 3.20 -6.50 -11.61
N THR A 65 1.96 -6.92 -11.45
CA THR A 65 0.80 -6.05 -11.74
C THR A 65 0.51 -5.21 -10.52
N TRP A 66 0.73 -3.89 -10.59
CA TRP A 66 0.46 -2.97 -9.48
C TRP A 66 -0.87 -2.25 -9.65
N ARG A 67 -1.61 -2.12 -8.55
CA ARG A 67 -2.91 -1.46 -8.51
C ARG A 67 -2.95 -0.46 -7.36
N ALA A 68 -3.41 0.75 -7.65
CA ALA A 68 -3.77 1.70 -6.62
C ALA A 68 -5.03 1.21 -5.90
N TYR A 69 -5.00 1.16 -4.57
CA TYR A 69 -6.15 0.82 -3.73
C TYR A 69 -7.12 2.01 -3.66
N LEU A 70 -7.85 2.18 -4.75
CA LEU A 70 -8.80 3.25 -4.96
C LEU A 70 -10.11 2.69 -5.48
N SER A 71 -11.21 3.08 -4.86
CA SER A 71 -12.56 2.84 -5.34
C SER A 71 -13.03 3.99 -6.24
N THR A 72 -14.02 3.74 -7.11
CA THR A 72 -14.71 4.78 -7.88
C THR A 72 -16.16 4.93 -7.44
N GLN A 73 -16.78 6.04 -7.83
CA GLN A 73 -18.19 6.36 -7.63
C GLN A 73 -18.80 6.71 -9.01
N GLU A 74 -19.62 5.81 -9.53
CA GLU A 74 -20.26 5.98 -10.83
C GLU A 74 -21.73 6.40 -10.65
N GLU A 75 -22.24 7.23 -11.56
CA GLU A 75 -23.62 7.67 -11.48
C GLU A 75 -24.59 6.50 -11.74
N GLY A 76 -25.60 6.35 -10.87
CA GLY A 76 -26.68 5.37 -11.04
C GLY A 76 -26.30 3.90 -10.81
N LYS A 77 -25.04 3.58 -10.50
CA LYS A 77 -24.60 2.21 -10.21
C LYS A 77 -23.41 2.15 -9.24
N ARG A 78 -23.11 0.96 -8.75
CA ARG A 78 -21.89 0.70 -7.96
C ARG A 78 -20.68 1.04 -8.83
N GLY A 79 -19.74 1.79 -8.26
CA GLY A 79 -18.43 1.96 -8.89
C GLY A 79 -17.56 0.70 -8.72
N ILE A 80 -16.30 0.85 -9.07
CA ILE A 80 -15.31 -0.21 -8.96
C ILE A 80 -14.77 -0.19 -7.53
N SER A 81 -14.72 -1.36 -6.89
CA SER A 81 -14.27 -1.50 -5.50
C SER A 81 -12.76 -1.75 -5.43
N ALA A 82 -12.04 -0.99 -4.60
CA ALA A 82 -10.60 -1.15 -4.36
C ALA A 82 -10.24 -2.60 -4.01
N ARG A 83 -11.00 -3.23 -3.09
CA ARG A 83 -10.77 -4.63 -2.66
C ARG A 83 -10.79 -5.64 -3.80
N SER A 84 -11.54 -5.37 -4.87
CA SER A 84 -11.68 -6.30 -6.00
C SER A 84 -10.54 -6.22 -7.00
N ARG A 85 -9.65 -5.22 -6.87
CA ARG A 85 -8.59 -4.94 -7.84
C ARG A 85 -7.21 -5.41 -7.38
N ILE A 86 -6.97 -5.51 -6.08
CA ILE A 86 -5.62 -5.62 -5.48
C ILE A 86 -5.08 -7.06 -5.32
N GLY A 87 -5.70 -8.06 -5.95
CA GLY A 87 -5.31 -9.47 -5.81
C GLY A 87 -5.79 -10.12 -4.50
N THR A 88 -5.25 -11.30 -4.18
CA THR A 88 -5.66 -12.10 -3.01
C THR A 88 -4.65 -12.11 -1.87
N GLY A 89 -3.49 -11.47 -2.03
CA GLY A 89 -2.38 -11.54 -1.07
C GLY A 89 -1.58 -12.85 -1.16
N PRO A 90 -0.60 -13.07 -0.26
CA PRO A 90 -0.21 -12.17 0.82
C PRO A 90 0.52 -10.92 0.31
N TRP A 91 0.45 -9.82 1.07
CA TRP A 91 1.20 -8.60 0.76
C TRP A 91 2.20 -8.29 1.87
N TYR A 92 3.44 -8.03 1.45
CA TYR A 92 4.54 -7.62 2.31
C TYR A 92 4.98 -6.20 1.93
N ASN A 93 5.40 -5.41 2.90
CA ASN A 93 5.99 -4.09 2.63
C ASN A 93 7.44 -4.20 2.12
N ALA A 94 8.05 -3.07 1.76
CA ALA A 94 9.44 -3.00 1.30
C ALA A 94 10.48 -3.55 2.30
N ASN A 95 10.14 -3.61 3.59
CA ASN A 95 10.99 -4.14 4.66
C ASN A 95 10.74 -5.64 4.94
N GLY A 96 9.97 -6.33 4.08
CA GLY A 96 9.65 -7.75 4.24
C GLY A 96 8.63 -8.04 5.36
N GLU A 97 7.96 -7.03 5.91
CA GLU A 97 6.95 -7.22 6.95
C GLU A 97 5.58 -7.50 6.33
N LEU A 98 4.93 -8.56 6.80
CA LEU A 98 3.59 -8.95 6.36
C LEU A 98 2.57 -7.87 6.72
N ILE A 99 1.80 -7.43 5.73
CA ILE A 99 0.68 -6.48 5.90
C ILE A 99 -0.63 -7.22 6.09
N ALA A 100 -0.92 -8.18 5.19
CA ALA A 100 -2.04 -9.09 5.32
C ALA A 100 -1.80 -10.35 4.49
N VAL A 101 -2.27 -11.51 5.00
CA VAL A 101 -2.20 -12.79 4.31
C VAL A 101 -3.22 -12.92 3.20
N ASP A 102 -4.37 -12.25 3.35
CA ASP A 102 -5.48 -12.28 2.41
C ASP A 102 -6.38 -11.05 2.54
N LEU A 103 -7.39 -10.97 1.67
CA LEU A 103 -8.38 -9.88 1.65
C LEU A 103 -9.19 -9.78 2.95
N ASP A 104 -9.44 -10.88 3.65
CA ASP A 104 -10.24 -10.87 4.87
C ASP A 104 -9.43 -10.27 6.01
N GLN A 105 -8.17 -10.69 6.19
CA GLN A 105 -7.27 -10.06 7.14
C GLN A 105 -7.07 -8.57 6.81
N LEU A 106 -6.93 -8.23 5.53
CA LEU A 106 -6.71 -6.84 5.10
C LEU A 106 -7.83 -5.90 5.57
N HIS A 107 -9.09 -6.34 5.55
CA HIS A 107 -10.24 -5.49 5.91
C HIS A 107 -10.75 -5.69 7.33
N ILE A 108 -10.27 -6.71 8.06
CA ILE A 108 -10.60 -6.93 9.48
C ILE A 108 -9.51 -6.36 10.38
N MET A 109 -8.26 -6.79 10.20
CA MET A 109 -7.15 -6.45 11.09
C MET A 109 -5.79 -6.62 10.38
N PRO A 110 -5.46 -5.72 9.44
CA PRO A 110 -4.16 -5.73 8.79
C PRO A 110 -3.07 -5.23 9.74
N ASN A 111 -1.84 -5.62 9.48
CA ASN A 111 -0.65 -5.04 10.08
C ASN A 111 -0.28 -3.71 9.39
N LEU A 112 -1.23 -2.76 9.37
CA LEU A 112 -1.09 -1.45 8.75
C LEU A 112 -1.21 -0.37 9.85
N TYR A 113 -0.05 0.08 10.32
CA TYR A 113 0.19 1.06 11.36
C TYR A 113 1.39 1.92 10.98
N LEU A 114 1.69 3.00 11.73
CA LEU A 114 2.76 3.95 11.43
C LEU A 114 4.12 3.31 11.10
N ARG A 115 4.47 2.21 11.79
CA ARG A 115 5.74 1.49 11.57
C ARG A 115 5.77 0.71 10.26
N THR A 116 4.65 0.16 9.83
CA THR A 116 4.57 -0.83 8.75
C THR A 116 4.03 -0.26 7.44
N ALA A 117 3.31 0.86 7.51
CA ALA A 117 2.94 1.65 6.34
C ALA A 117 4.11 2.52 5.87
N VAL A 118 5.04 1.86 5.18
CA VAL A 118 6.24 2.46 4.60
C VAL A 118 6.08 2.69 3.10
N ASP A 119 6.95 3.53 2.56
CA ASP A 119 7.04 3.74 1.13
C ASP A 119 7.68 2.56 0.37
N GLU A 120 7.70 2.64 -0.96
CA GLU A 120 8.28 1.61 -1.83
C GLU A 120 9.77 1.35 -1.56
N ASN A 121 10.46 2.27 -0.88
CA ASN A 121 11.86 2.17 -0.50
C ASN A 121 12.06 1.80 0.99
N GLY A 122 10.97 1.51 1.72
CA GLY A 122 11.02 1.13 3.13
C GLY A 122 11.09 2.30 4.11
N ASN A 123 10.95 3.55 3.65
CA ASN A 123 10.98 4.72 4.51
C ASN A 123 9.64 4.95 5.20
N ARG A 124 9.69 5.54 6.40
CA ARG A 124 8.49 5.91 7.16
C ARG A 124 7.76 7.08 6.49
N ILE A 125 6.44 6.95 6.35
CA ILE A 125 5.55 8.08 6.01
C ILE A 125 5.33 8.95 7.26
N LYS A 126 5.21 10.27 7.08
CA LYS A 126 4.94 11.19 8.20
C LYS A 126 3.52 10.99 8.71
N GLY A 127 3.39 10.73 10.00
CA GLY A 127 2.12 10.49 10.67
C GLY A 127 1.62 11.70 11.46
N ARG A 128 0.53 11.48 12.19
CA ARG A 128 -0.02 12.48 13.09
C ARG A 128 0.98 12.82 14.19
N GLY A 129 1.30 14.12 14.29
CA GLY A 129 2.28 14.65 15.25
C GLY A 129 3.64 14.95 14.62
N ASP A 130 3.90 14.48 13.40
CA ASP A 130 5.03 14.96 12.60
C ASP A 130 4.74 16.36 12.02
N ASP A 131 5.82 17.11 11.73
CA ASP A 131 5.75 18.38 11.01
C ASP A 131 6.45 18.26 9.64
N VAL A 132 5.73 18.34 8.52
CA VAL A 132 4.28 18.46 8.34
C VAL A 132 3.54 17.12 8.55
N ASN A 133 2.24 17.17 8.88
CA ASN A 133 1.36 16.00 8.97
C ASN A 133 0.94 15.52 7.57
N GLU A 134 1.18 14.24 7.25
CA GLU A 134 0.86 13.64 5.94
C GLU A 134 0.14 12.29 6.10
N HIS A 135 -0.63 12.13 7.18
CA HIS A 135 -1.16 10.82 7.58
C HIS A 135 -2.40 10.33 6.83
N ASP A 136 -3.15 11.25 6.21
CA ASP A 136 -4.33 10.91 5.42
C ASP A 136 -3.92 10.35 4.04
N ILE A 137 -4.44 9.16 3.74
CA ILE A 137 -4.18 8.44 2.49
C ILE A 137 -5.49 8.32 1.69
N LEU A 138 -5.46 8.68 0.41
CA LEU A 138 -6.61 8.62 -0.51
C LEU A 138 -7.04 7.16 -0.75
N THR A 139 -8.35 6.91 -0.68
CA THR A 139 -8.92 5.56 -0.91
C THR A 139 -10.27 5.57 -1.64
N GLY A 140 -11.15 6.53 -1.32
CA GLY A 140 -12.50 6.64 -1.88
C GLY A 140 -13.41 5.44 -1.63
N THR A 141 -13.15 4.69 -0.56
CA THR A 141 -13.81 3.41 -0.28
C THR A 141 -14.57 3.42 1.04
N GLN A 142 -15.51 2.50 1.20
CA GLN A 142 -16.05 2.11 2.51
C GLN A 142 -15.03 1.23 3.26
N GLU A 143 -15.18 1.07 4.59
CA GLU A 143 -14.24 0.32 5.45
C GLU A 143 -13.98 -1.11 4.97
N ASP A 144 -14.98 -1.76 4.40
CA ASP A 144 -14.88 -3.12 3.84
C ASP A 144 -14.15 -3.18 2.49
N GLY A 145 -13.64 -2.04 1.99
CA GLY A 145 -12.93 -1.92 0.71
C GLY A 145 -13.84 -1.88 -0.52
N THR A 146 -15.16 -1.75 -0.33
CA THR A 146 -16.12 -1.59 -1.43
C THR A 146 -16.34 -0.14 -1.82
N SER A 147 -16.66 0.09 -3.09
CA SER A 147 -17.16 1.38 -3.58
C SER A 147 -18.46 1.77 -2.87
N TYR A 148 -18.72 3.07 -2.77
CA TYR A 148 -19.98 3.59 -2.23
C TYR A 148 -21.22 3.10 -3.01
N PHE A 149 -22.37 3.10 -2.35
CA PHE A 149 -23.65 2.78 -2.97
C PHE A 149 -24.14 3.95 -3.84
N PRO A 150 -24.93 3.69 -4.91
CA PRO A 150 -25.37 4.73 -5.84
C PRO A 150 -26.20 5.85 -5.21
N TRP A 151 -26.84 5.59 -4.07
CA TRP A 151 -27.68 6.54 -3.35
C TRP A 151 -26.90 7.40 -2.33
N GLN A 152 -25.61 7.14 -2.13
CA GLN A 152 -24.80 7.92 -1.19
C GLN A 152 -24.36 9.22 -1.86
N GLU A 153 -24.70 10.34 -1.20
CA GLU A 153 -24.48 11.67 -1.74
C GLU A 153 -23.07 12.20 -1.52
N GLY A 154 -22.70 13.14 -2.38
CA GLY A 154 -21.43 13.84 -2.39
C GLY A 154 -20.29 12.98 -2.93
N ASP A 155 -19.40 13.62 -3.66
CA ASP A 155 -18.21 12.98 -4.21
C ASP A 155 -17.29 12.47 -3.08
N LYS A 156 -16.87 11.22 -3.19
CA LYS A 156 -15.92 10.54 -2.28
C LYS A 156 -14.66 10.09 -2.99
N THR A 157 -14.45 10.50 -4.24
CA THR A 157 -13.41 9.96 -5.12
C THR A 157 -12.72 11.03 -5.96
N CYS A 158 -12.95 12.32 -5.68
CA CYS A 158 -12.47 13.42 -6.52
C CYS A 158 -12.82 13.22 -8.01
N SER A 159 -14.11 12.99 -8.26
CA SER A 159 -14.69 12.71 -9.57
C SER A 159 -14.00 11.54 -10.26
N ASN A 160 -13.95 10.38 -9.58
CA ASN A 160 -13.26 9.19 -10.06
C ASN A 160 -11.77 9.44 -10.37
N TRP A 161 -11.13 10.22 -9.51
CA TRP A 161 -9.70 10.56 -9.56
C TRP A 161 -9.33 11.39 -10.79
N THR A 162 -10.24 12.26 -11.24
CA THR A 162 -10.04 13.15 -12.39
C THR A 162 -10.20 14.63 -12.06
N SER A 163 -10.49 14.97 -10.80
CA SER A 163 -10.64 16.36 -10.31
C SER A 163 -9.54 16.70 -9.30
N ASN A 164 -8.98 17.90 -9.46
CA ASN A 164 -8.10 18.56 -8.49
C ASN A 164 -8.78 19.80 -7.86
N GLY A 165 -10.11 19.92 -7.98
CA GLY A 165 -10.88 21.09 -7.56
C GLY A 165 -11.96 20.76 -6.54
N GLU A 166 -13.22 21.06 -6.89
CA GLU A 166 -14.39 20.73 -6.06
C GLU A 166 -14.59 19.21 -5.92
N GLY A 167 -15.26 18.83 -4.84
CA GLY A 167 -15.49 17.45 -4.45
C GLY A 167 -14.76 17.09 -3.16
N SER A 168 -14.69 15.80 -2.86
CA SER A 168 -13.85 15.28 -1.78
C SER A 168 -13.44 13.84 -2.09
N ALA A 169 -12.41 13.36 -1.41
CA ALA A 169 -12.05 11.96 -1.38
C ALA A 169 -12.24 11.41 0.03
N THR A 170 -12.77 10.20 0.16
CA THR A 170 -12.61 9.46 1.41
C THR A 170 -11.15 9.10 1.59
N VAL A 171 -10.63 9.37 2.78
CA VAL A 171 -9.26 9.07 3.20
C VAL A 171 -9.27 8.13 4.39
N GLY A 172 -8.18 7.42 4.59
CA GLY A 172 -7.92 6.69 5.83
C GLY A 172 -6.55 7.03 6.43
N HIS A 173 -6.32 6.54 7.64
CA HIS A 173 -5.12 6.86 8.43
C HIS A 173 -4.12 5.71 8.41
N HIS A 174 -3.00 5.88 7.71
CA HIS A 174 -1.95 4.83 7.68
C HIS A 174 -1.34 4.56 9.06
N ASP A 175 -1.43 5.54 9.96
CA ASP A 175 -0.88 5.51 11.31
C ASP A 175 -1.90 5.04 12.37
N ARG A 176 -3.16 4.82 11.99
CA ARG A 176 -4.28 4.47 12.90
C ARG A 176 -4.48 5.47 14.04
N HIS A 177 -4.26 6.76 13.79
CA HIS A 177 -4.33 7.78 14.83
C HIS A 177 -5.03 9.05 14.34
N GLY A 178 -6.09 9.53 15.01
CA GLY A 178 -6.85 10.62 14.41
C GLY A 178 -8.32 10.65 14.82
N GLY A 179 -8.94 11.82 14.83
CA GLY A 179 -10.34 12.03 14.41
C GLY A 179 -11.47 11.19 15.01
N GLY A 180 -11.25 10.40 16.08
CA GLY A 180 -12.23 9.46 16.63
C GLY A 180 -12.36 8.16 15.81
N ASN A 181 -12.37 8.25 14.47
CA ASN A 181 -12.27 7.11 13.56
C ASN A 181 -10.81 6.91 13.11
N THR A 182 -10.24 5.74 13.40
CA THR A 182 -8.85 5.36 13.06
C THR A 182 -8.78 4.32 11.94
N SER A 183 -9.81 4.25 11.10
CA SER A 183 -9.82 3.36 9.93
C SER A 183 -8.67 3.70 8.98
N TRP A 184 -7.94 2.68 8.50
CA TRP A 184 -6.81 2.86 7.58
C TRP A 184 -7.25 3.26 6.17
N ASN A 185 -8.51 2.97 5.81
CA ASN A 185 -9.04 3.18 4.48
C ASN A 185 -10.33 4.00 4.43
N ALA A 186 -11.00 4.30 5.54
CA ALA A 186 -12.26 5.06 5.50
C ALA A 186 -12.51 5.82 6.81
N ALA A 187 -11.62 6.76 7.15
CA ALA A 187 -11.69 7.56 8.36
C ALA A 187 -12.65 8.76 8.22
N HIS A 188 -12.45 9.58 7.20
CA HIS A 188 -13.25 10.79 6.91
C HIS A 188 -13.06 11.24 5.45
N ASN A 189 -13.72 12.34 5.06
CA ASN A 189 -13.54 12.94 3.74
C ASN A 189 -12.53 14.09 3.79
N SER A 190 -11.84 14.34 2.68
CA SER A 190 -10.97 15.49 2.50
C SER A 190 -11.76 16.80 2.42
N ARG A 191 -11.09 17.92 2.66
CA ARG A 191 -11.66 19.28 2.54
C ARG A 191 -12.00 19.66 1.10
N GLY A 192 -11.32 19.03 0.14
CA GLY A 192 -11.37 19.28 -1.28
C GLY A 192 -10.45 18.32 -2.01
N CYS A 193 -10.32 18.50 -3.34
CA CYS A 193 -9.48 17.65 -4.17
C CYS A 193 -8.20 18.34 -4.65
N SER A 194 -8.00 19.62 -4.35
CA SER A 194 -6.75 20.31 -4.66
C SER A 194 -5.61 19.84 -3.75
N ALA A 195 -4.36 19.98 -4.21
CA ALA A 195 -3.20 19.63 -3.38
C ALA A 195 -3.19 20.39 -2.05
N ASP A 196 -3.60 21.66 -2.05
CA ASP A 196 -3.68 22.47 -0.84
C ASP A 196 -4.80 22.02 0.10
N ASP A 197 -5.94 21.58 -0.43
CA ASP A 197 -7.02 21.03 0.39
C ASP A 197 -6.66 19.67 1.01
N LEU A 198 -5.92 18.83 0.27
CA LEU A 198 -5.41 17.56 0.81
C LEU A 198 -4.41 17.81 1.95
N ARG A 199 -3.48 18.76 1.78
CA ARG A 199 -2.57 19.20 2.86
C ARG A 199 -3.31 19.82 4.03
N GLY A 200 -4.32 20.64 3.75
CA GLY A 200 -5.17 21.24 4.76
C GLY A 200 -5.96 20.19 5.55
N THR A 201 -6.31 19.07 4.93
CA THR A 201 -6.99 17.94 5.59
C THR A 201 -6.05 17.22 6.56
N GLY A 202 -4.81 16.99 6.15
CA GLY A 202 -3.81 16.22 6.90
C GLY A 202 -3.08 15.16 6.07
N GLY A 203 -3.21 15.19 4.74
CA GLY A 203 -2.53 14.29 3.81
C GLY A 203 -1.60 15.03 2.85
N ASN A 204 -1.11 14.34 1.82
CA ASN A 204 -0.29 14.95 0.77
C ASN A 204 -0.56 14.35 -0.63
N GLY A 205 -1.75 13.78 -0.82
CA GLY A 205 -2.11 13.10 -2.07
C GLY A 205 -1.48 11.72 -2.24
N TYR A 206 -1.09 11.08 -1.13
CA TYR A 206 -0.60 9.71 -1.14
C TYR A 206 -1.75 8.72 -1.25
N PHE A 207 -1.45 7.54 -1.79
CA PHE A 207 -2.37 6.39 -1.87
C PHE A 207 -1.60 5.08 -1.66
N TYR A 208 -2.32 4.00 -1.41
CA TYR A 208 -1.73 2.67 -1.26
C TYR A 208 -1.60 1.98 -2.62
N CYS A 209 -0.50 1.25 -2.81
CA CYS A 209 -0.23 0.43 -3.97
C CYS A 209 -0.11 -1.04 -3.55
N PHE A 210 -0.83 -1.91 -4.24
CA PHE A 210 -0.83 -3.35 -3.98
C PHE A 210 -0.47 -4.10 -5.26
N ALA A 211 0.33 -5.14 -5.10
CA ALA A 211 0.52 -6.12 -6.16
C ALA A 211 -0.73 -7.01 -6.28
N ALA A 212 -1.15 -7.25 -7.52
CA ALA A 212 -2.42 -7.89 -7.88
C ALA A 212 -2.24 -9.08 -8.86
N ASP A 213 -1.00 -9.55 -8.99
CA ASP A 213 -0.60 -10.71 -9.79
C ASP A 213 -0.89 -12.06 -9.10
#